data_AF-A0A495SHQ1-F1
#
_entry.id   AF-A0A495SHQ1-F1
#
_cell.length_a   1.000
_cell.length_b   1.000
_cell.length_c   1.000
_cell.angle_alpha   90.00
_cell.angle_beta   90.00
_cell.angle_gamma   90.00
#
_symmetry.space_group_name_H-M   'P 1'
#
loop_
_entity.id
_entity.type
_entity.pdbx_description
1 polymer ?
#
loop_
_entity_poly.entity_id
_entity_poly.type
_entity_poly.pdbx_seq_one_letter_code
_entity_poly.pdbx_strand_id
1 'polypeptide(L)'
;MAIDTEQFFYICTFIFKLISMSFLDIVLGGLLGYAIYKGIRNGLFVELASLVSLLAGIYFAVKFSSFMKGILSGFLHWNPYTIQVIAFILTFVVVVVGISFLGKFLTKIADFAYLGLPNKLGGGFFRMLKTVLVLGIVFNVFGKINYNHFLAKKETLDKSIFYNPIQKTAGFLFPSIEKWYDNIKKK
;
A
#
# COMPACT_ATOMS: atom_id res chain seq x y z
N MET A 1 -34.72 -18.00 13.07
CA MET A 1 -33.78 -18.82 12.27
C MET A 1 -32.68 -19.25 13.23
N ALA A 2 -32.69 -20.51 13.68
CA ALA A 2 -31.66 -21.01 14.59
C ALA A 2 -30.38 -21.29 13.80
N ILE A 3 -29.24 -20.90 14.35
CA ILE A 3 -27.93 -21.26 13.80
C ILE A 3 -27.78 -22.76 13.99
N ASP A 4 -27.55 -23.51 12.91
CA ASP A 4 -27.35 -24.96 13.02
C ASP A 4 -25.98 -25.29 13.63
N THR A 5 -25.82 -26.53 14.09
CA THR A 5 -24.63 -27.01 14.80
C THR A 5 -23.35 -26.86 13.97
N GLU A 6 -23.45 -26.93 12.64
CA GLU A 6 -22.32 -26.73 11.73
C GLU A 6 -21.92 -25.25 11.65
N GLN A 7 -22.87 -24.33 11.42
CA GLN A 7 -22.60 -22.90 11.42
C GLN A 7 -22.00 -22.44 12.76
N PHE A 8 -22.49 -22.96 13.88
CA PHE A 8 -21.92 -22.69 15.19
C PHE A 8 -20.46 -23.15 15.27
N PHE A 9 -20.16 -24.37 14.80
CA PHE A 9 -18.79 -24.89 14.77
C PHE A 9 -17.87 -24.06 13.86
N TYR A 10 -18.33 -23.64 12.68
CA TYR A 10 -17.59 -22.74 11.78
C TYR A 10 -17.30 -21.39 12.44
N ILE A 11 -18.30 -20.79 13.08
CA ILE A 11 -18.16 -19.51 13.77
C ILE A 11 -17.16 -19.64 14.93
N CYS A 12 -17.27 -20.70 15.74
CA CYS A 12 -16.33 -20.96 16.83
C CYS A 12 -14.90 -21.20 16.31
N THR A 13 -14.73 -21.96 15.23
CA THR A 13 -13.41 -22.21 14.64
C THR A 13 -12.82 -20.94 14.05
N PHE A 14 -13.64 -20.12 13.40
CA PHE A 14 -13.25 -18.82 12.87
C PHE A 14 -12.84 -17.84 13.98
N ILE A 15 -13.64 -17.74 15.05
CA ILE A 15 -13.34 -16.91 16.22
C ILE A 15 -12.07 -17.40 16.94
N PHE A 16 -11.93 -18.71 17.15
CA PHE A 16 -10.72 -19.29 17.76
C PHE A 16 -9.47 -19.01 16.92
N LYS A 17 -9.59 -19.12 15.60
CA LYS A 17 -8.50 -18.77 14.68
C LYS A 17 -8.18 -17.28 14.74
N LEU A 18 -9.18 -16.41 14.86
CA LEU A 18 -9.05 -14.95 15.06
C LEU A 18 -8.32 -14.59 16.36
N ILE A 19 -8.61 -15.31 17.45
CA ILE A 19 -7.98 -15.11 18.77
C ILE A 19 -6.53 -15.64 18.78
N SER A 20 -6.24 -16.67 17.97
CA SER A 20 -4.91 -17.27 17.80
C SER A 20 -4.02 -16.51 16.79
N MET A 21 -4.54 -15.44 16.17
CA MET A 21 -3.76 -14.61 15.23
C MET A 21 -2.69 -13.81 15.94
N SER A 22 -1.55 -13.63 15.27
CA SER A 22 -0.53 -12.70 15.77
C SER A 22 -1.10 -11.28 15.82
N PHE A 23 -0.62 -10.45 16.76
CA PHE A 23 -1.01 -9.04 16.84
C PHE A 23 -0.84 -8.31 15.49
N LEU A 24 0.22 -8.65 14.75
CA LEU A 24 0.49 -8.12 13.43
C LEU A 24 -0.60 -8.51 12.43
N ASP A 25 -1.11 -9.74 12.46
CA ASP A 25 -2.20 -10.17 11.57
C ASP A 25 -3.51 -9.44 11.83
N ILE A 26 -3.81 -9.11 13.10
CA ILE A 26 -4.99 -8.31 13.46
C ILE A 26 -4.88 -6.91 12.88
N VAL A 27 -3.71 -6.27 13.03
CA VAL A 27 -3.45 -4.93 12.48
C VAL A 27 -3.51 -4.95 10.96
N LEU A 28 -2.85 -5.90 10.30
CA LEU A 28 -2.83 -6.02 8.85
C LEU A 28 -4.21 -6.37 8.27
N GLY A 29 -4.92 -7.30 8.89
CA GLY A 29 -6.30 -7.64 8.54
C GLY A 29 -7.22 -6.42 8.65
N GLY A 30 -7.10 -5.63 9.72
CA GLY A 30 -7.85 -4.38 9.90
C GLY A 30 -7.54 -3.34 8.82
N LEU A 31 -6.25 -3.14 8.50
CA LEU A 31 -5.83 -2.21 7.44
C LEU A 31 -6.34 -2.64 6.06
N LEU A 32 -6.25 -3.92 5.73
CA LEU A 32 -6.76 -4.46 4.46
C LEU A 32 -8.29 -4.40 4.39
N GLY A 33 -9.00 -4.72 5.47
CA GLY A 33 -10.45 -4.60 5.56
C GLY A 33 -10.92 -3.15 5.37
N TYR A 34 -10.27 -2.20 6.06
CA TYR A 34 -10.55 -0.78 5.87
C TYR A 34 -10.22 -0.31 4.45
N ALA A 35 -9.14 -0.80 3.85
CA ALA A 35 -8.78 -0.51 2.47
C ALA A 35 -9.88 -0.97 1.50
N ILE A 36 -10.40 -2.19 1.64
CA ILE A 36 -11.48 -2.70 0.81
C ILE A 36 -12.74 -1.84 0.98
N TYR A 37 -13.17 -1.58 2.22
CA TYR A 37 -14.33 -0.74 2.52
C TYR A 37 -14.21 0.64 1.85
N LYS A 38 -13.09 1.31 2.04
CA LYS A 38 -12.85 2.63 1.45
C LYS A 38 -12.74 2.57 -0.07
N GLY A 39 -12.24 1.47 -0.63
CA GLY A 39 -12.16 1.27 -2.07
C GLY A 39 -13.54 1.12 -2.69
N ILE A 40 -14.41 0.34 -2.06
CA ILE A 40 -15.83 0.21 -2.44
C ILE A 40 -16.54 1.57 -2.44
N ARG A 41 -16.22 2.44 -1.48
CA ARG A 41 -16.79 3.79 -1.38
C ARG A 41 -16.23 4.76 -2.42
N ASN A 42 -14.99 4.58 -2.85
CA ASN A 42 -14.32 5.47 -3.79
C ASN A 42 -14.56 5.10 -5.26
N GLY A 43 -14.82 3.82 -5.56
CA GLY A 43 -15.03 3.34 -6.92
C GLY A 43 -13.73 2.95 -7.65
N LEU A 44 -13.91 2.23 -8.76
CA LEU A 44 -12.86 1.60 -9.56
C LEU A 44 -11.88 2.64 -10.11
N PHE A 45 -12.39 3.67 -10.79
CA PHE A 45 -11.54 4.64 -11.49
C PHE A 45 -10.71 5.49 -10.52
N VAL A 46 -11.24 5.88 -9.36
CA VAL A 46 -10.46 6.59 -8.32
C VAL A 46 -9.32 5.73 -7.82
N GLU A 47 -9.60 4.47 -7.50
CA GLU A 47 -8.59 3.61 -6.88
C GLU A 47 -7.56 3.10 -7.89
N LEU A 48 -7.97 2.83 -9.13
CA LEU A 48 -7.05 2.58 -10.24
C LEU A 48 -6.13 3.79 -10.47
N ALA A 49 -6.71 4.99 -10.61
CA ALA A 49 -5.91 6.20 -10.76
C ALA A 49 -5.00 6.44 -9.56
N SER A 50 -5.47 6.15 -8.35
CA SER A 50 -4.64 6.26 -7.14
C SER A 50 -3.47 5.27 -7.15
N LEU A 51 -3.69 4.02 -7.58
CA LEU A 51 -2.60 3.04 -7.73
C LEU A 51 -1.60 3.47 -8.80
N VAL A 52 -2.09 3.89 -9.97
CA VAL A 52 -1.24 4.42 -11.05
C VAL A 52 -0.46 5.65 -10.58
N SER A 53 -1.11 6.55 -9.85
CA SER A 53 -0.49 7.76 -9.32
C SER A 53 0.64 7.46 -8.34
N LEU A 54 0.51 6.39 -7.53
CA LEU A 54 1.55 5.95 -6.62
C LEU A 54 2.78 5.44 -7.39
N LEU A 55 2.56 4.55 -8.37
CA LEU A 55 3.63 3.98 -9.20
C LEU A 55 4.32 5.07 -10.05
N ALA A 56 3.53 5.87 -10.76
CA ALA A 56 4.01 6.99 -11.54
C ALA A 56 4.72 8.01 -10.65
N GLY A 57 4.13 8.36 -9.50
CA GLY A 57 4.74 9.26 -8.53
C GLY A 57 6.14 8.82 -8.13
N ILE A 58 6.34 7.54 -7.80
CA ILE A 58 7.67 7.00 -7.47
C ILE A 58 8.62 7.16 -8.67
N TYR A 59 8.19 6.71 -9.86
CA TYR A 59 9.02 6.78 -11.07
C TYR A 59 9.43 8.22 -11.42
N PHE A 60 8.46 9.15 -11.46
CA PHE A 60 8.69 10.55 -11.78
C PHE A 60 9.49 11.25 -10.68
N ALA A 61 9.27 10.94 -9.40
CA ALA A 61 10.06 11.51 -8.32
C ALA A 61 11.53 11.08 -8.42
N VAL A 62 11.83 9.80 -8.70
CA VAL A 62 13.20 9.35 -8.93
C VAL A 62 13.82 10.09 -10.12
N LYS A 63 13.09 10.21 -11.24
CA LYS A 63 13.63 10.76 -12.49
C LYS A 63 13.76 12.29 -12.49
N PHE A 64 12.81 13.01 -11.91
CA PHE A 64 12.69 14.47 -12.01
C PHE A 64 13.03 15.22 -10.72
N SER A 65 13.34 14.52 -9.62
CA SER A 65 13.77 15.18 -8.37
C SER A 65 15.02 16.04 -8.54
N SER A 66 15.94 15.68 -9.44
CA SER A 66 17.13 16.50 -9.74
C SER A 66 16.75 17.86 -10.37
N PHE A 67 15.80 17.86 -11.31
CA PHE A 67 15.27 19.08 -11.90
C PHE A 67 14.57 19.95 -10.85
N MET A 68 13.72 19.34 -10.01
CA MET A 68 13.05 20.05 -8.93
C MET A 68 14.04 20.60 -7.90
N LYS A 69 15.15 19.89 -7.61
CA LYS A 69 16.24 20.39 -6.77
C LYS A 69 16.89 21.64 -7.37
N GLY A 70 17.11 21.68 -8.69
CA GLY A 70 17.67 22.84 -9.37
C GLY A 70 16.81 24.09 -9.12
N ILE A 71 15.49 23.96 -9.24
CA ILE A 71 14.54 25.04 -8.91
C ILE A 71 14.65 25.42 -7.44
N LEU A 72 14.56 24.44 -6.54
CA LEU A 72 14.52 24.68 -5.09
C LEU A 72 15.82 25.25 -4.52
N SER A 73 16.97 24.93 -5.12
CA SER A 73 18.28 25.42 -4.69
C SER A 73 18.44 26.93 -4.90
N GLY A 74 17.65 27.54 -5.80
CA GLY A 74 17.59 28.99 -5.96
C GLY A 74 16.79 29.71 -4.88
N PHE A 75 15.95 28.99 -4.12
CA PHE A 75 15.09 29.54 -3.08
C PHE A 75 15.51 29.13 -1.65
N LEU A 76 16.15 27.96 -1.51
CA LEU A 76 16.54 27.38 -0.23
C LEU A 76 18.07 27.28 -0.12
N HIS A 77 18.64 27.88 0.92
CA HIS A 77 20.08 27.80 1.22
C HIS A 77 20.44 26.60 2.12
N TRP A 78 19.75 25.48 1.92
CA TRP A 78 19.97 24.26 2.73
C TRP A 78 21.05 23.37 2.11
N ASN A 79 21.44 22.33 2.86
CA ASN A 79 22.34 21.31 2.34
C ASN A 79 21.76 20.68 1.05
N PRO A 80 22.56 20.55 -0.04
CA PRO A 80 22.13 19.94 -1.30
C PRO A 80 21.50 18.54 -1.18
N TYR A 81 21.86 17.75 -0.17
CA TYR A 81 21.23 16.45 0.11
C TYR A 81 19.80 16.61 0.64
N THR A 82 19.59 17.54 1.58
CA THR A 82 18.26 17.86 2.13
C THR A 82 17.35 18.38 1.02
N ILE A 83 17.86 19.28 0.17
CA ILE A 83 17.11 19.81 -0.96
C ILE A 83 16.73 18.70 -1.96
N GLN A 84 17.63 17.73 -2.21
CA GLN A 84 17.33 16.58 -3.07
C GLN A 84 16.15 15.75 -2.53
N VAL A 85 16.13 15.47 -1.21
CA VAL A 85 15.06 14.70 -0.57
C VAL A 85 13.74 15.44 -0.64
N ILE A 86 13.73 16.75 -0.37
CA ILE A 86 12.52 17.57 -0.46
C ILE A 86 12.02 17.63 -1.90
N ALA A 87 12.91 17.80 -2.86
CA ALA A 87 12.58 17.82 -4.28
C ALA A 87 11.95 16.51 -4.74
N PHE A 88 12.44 15.37 -4.26
CA PHE A 88 11.80 14.07 -4.46
C PHE A 88 10.38 14.02 -3.87
N ILE A 89 10.21 14.42 -2.61
CA ILE A 89 8.89 14.41 -1.93
C ILE A 89 7.91 15.33 -2.65
N LEU A 90 8.32 16.54 -3.01
CA LEU A 90 7.47 17.50 -3.73
C LEU A 90 7.05 16.97 -5.09
N THR A 91 7.99 16.43 -5.87
CA THR A 91 7.69 15.85 -7.19
C THR A 91 6.71 14.69 -7.06
N PHE A 92 6.93 13.81 -6.08
CA PHE A 92 6.04 12.70 -5.78
C PHE A 92 4.61 13.19 -5.48
N VAL A 93 4.47 14.16 -4.56
CA VAL A 93 3.17 14.71 -4.15
C VAL A 93 2.44 15.35 -5.33
N VAL A 94 3.13 16.20 -6.11
CA VAL A 94 2.52 16.88 -7.26
C VAL A 94 1.97 15.88 -8.27
N VAL A 95 2.74 14.85 -8.63
CA VAL A 95 2.32 13.82 -9.57
C VAL A 95 1.15 13.00 -9.03
N VAL A 96 1.25 12.56 -7.76
CA VAL A 96 0.21 11.77 -7.10
C VAL A 96 -1.12 12.53 -7.06
N VAL A 97 -1.08 13.80 -6.65
CA VAL A 97 -2.25 14.66 -6.54
C VAL A 97 -2.87 14.92 -7.91
N GLY A 98 -2.05 15.27 -8.91
CA GLY A 98 -2.51 15.54 -10.27
C GLY A 98 -3.27 14.36 -10.88
N ILE A 99 -2.68 13.16 -10.85
CA ILE A 99 -3.30 11.94 -11.41
C ILE A 99 -4.54 11.53 -10.59
N SER A 100 -4.46 11.63 -9.26
CA SER A 100 -5.59 11.27 -8.38
C SER A 100 -6.81 12.15 -8.62
N PHE A 101 -6.63 13.45 -8.86
CA PHE A 101 -7.75 14.34 -9.19
C PHE A 101 -8.40 14.00 -10.52
N LEU A 102 -7.59 13.66 -11.53
CA LEU A 102 -8.11 13.20 -12.81
C LEU A 102 -8.95 11.93 -12.66
N GLY A 103 -8.47 10.96 -11.87
CA GLY A 103 -9.23 9.74 -11.57
C GLY A 103 -10.58 10.02 -10.89
N LYS A 104 -10.63 10.97 -9.95
CA LYS A 104 -11.88 11.38 -9.31
C LYS A 104 -12.85 12.03 -10.29
N PHE A 105 -12.34 12.86 -11.18
CA PHE A 105 -13.16 13.48 -12.22
C PHE A 105 -13.77 12.43 -13.16
N LEU A 106 -12.96 11.48 -13.64
CA LEU A 106 -13.41 10.38 -14.51
C LEU A 106 -14.43 9.47 -13.80
N THR A 107 -14.23 9.17 -12.51
CA THR A 107 -15.16 8.34 -11.74
C THR A 107 -16.54 8.96 -11.68
N LYS A 108 -16.64 10.28 -11.46
CA LYS A 108 -17.94 10.97 -11.45
C LYS A 108 -18.68 10.77 -12.76
N ILE A 109 -17.99 10.87 -13.89
CA ILE A 109 -18.57 10.66 -15.22
C ILE A 109 -19.01 9.19 -15.39
N ALA A 110 -18.16 8.25 -14.99
CA ALA A 110 -18.43 6.81 -15.05
C ALA A 110 -19.59 6.37 -14.14
N ASP A 111 -19.76 7.00 -12.98
CA ASP A 111 -20.87 6.72 -12.06
C ASP A 111 -22.23 7.11 -12.66
N PHE A 112 -22.28 8.13 -13.52
CA PHE A 112 -23.48 8.46 -14.31
C PHE A 112 -23.84 7.37 -15.33
N ALA A 113 -22.88 6.52 -15.72
CA ALA A 113 -23.10 5.42 -16.66
C ALA A 113 -23.62 4.12 -15.99
N TYR A 114 -24.12 4.20 -14.75
CA TYR A 114 -24.71 3.07 -13.99
C TYR A 114 -23.80 1.83 -13.83
N LEU A 115 -22.47 2.02 -13.72
CA LEU A 115 -21.50 0.92 -13.54
C LEU A 115 -21.62 0.16 -12.21
N GLY A 116 -22.55 0.56 -11.33
CA GLY A 116 -23.12 -0.27 -10.27
C GLY A 116 -22.13 -1.07 -9.42
N LEU A 117 -22.32 -2.39 -9.37
CA LEU A 117 -21.53 -3.31 -8.55
C LEU A 117 -20.07 -3.49 -9.03
N PRO A 118 -19.78 -3.66 -10.34
CA PRO A 118 -18.40 -3.73 -10.84
C PRO A 118 -17.52 -2.55 -10.42
N ASN A 119 -18.05 -1.31 -10.45
CA ASN A 119 -17.31 -0.12 -10.02
C ASN A 119 -16.90 -0.21 -8.54
N LYS A 120 -17.81 -0.67 -7.67
CA LYS A 120 -17.56 -0.82 -6.23
C LYS A 120 -16.54 -1.91 -5.94
N LEU A 121 -16.73 -3.10 -6.51
CA LEU A 121 -15.83 -4.25 -6.28
C LEU A 121 -14.43 -3.96 -6.83
N GLY A 122 -14.35 -3.38 -8.02
CA GLY A 122 -13.10 -2.93 -8.60
C GLY A 122 -12.38 -1.92 -7.71
N GLY A 123 -13.10 -0.93 -7.18
CA GLY A 123 -12.55 0.02 -6.21
C GLY A 123 -11.96 -0.66 -4.97
N GLY A 124 -12.68 -1.63 -4.40
CA GLY A 124 -12.20 -2.44 -3.28
C GLY A 124 -10.90 -3.17 -3.60
N PHE A 125 -10.85 -3.83 -4.76
CA PHE A 125 -9.68 -4.57 -5.23
C PHE A 125 -8.45 -3.66 -5.44
N PHE A 126 -8.59 -2.57 -6.21
CA PHE A 126 -7.46 -1.67 -6.48
C PHE A 126 -6.96 -0.96 -5.22
N ARG A 127 -7.85 -0.62 -4.27
CA ARG A 127 -7.42 -0.04 -2.99
C ARG A 127 -6.68 -1.05 -2.12
N MET A 128 -7.11 -2.30 -2.12
CA MET A 128 -6.40 -3.39 -1.45
C MET A 128 -5.00 -3.56 -2.04
N LEU A 129 -4.86 -3.67 -3.36
CA LEU A 129 -3.56 -3.78 -4.03
C LEU A 129 -2.63 -2.61 -3.69
N LYS A 130 -3.15 -1.37 -3.75
CA LYS A 130 -2.39 -0.18 -3.38
C LYS A 130 -1.91 -0.25 -1.93
N THR A 131 -2.75 -0.72 -1.02
CA THR A 131 -2.41 -0.84 0.40
C THR A 131 -1.35 -1.92 0.62
N VAL A 132 -1.47 -3.07 -0.06
CA VAL A 132 -0.45 -4.12 -0.07
C VAL A 132 0.89 -3.59 -0.56
N LEU A 133 0.91 -2.81 -1.64
CA LEU A 133 2.14 -2.21 -2.16
C LEU A 133 2.78 -1.25 -1.14
N VAL A 134 1.99 -0.36 -0.52
CA VAL A 134 2.48 0.58 0.51
C VAL A 134 3.02 -0.18 1.73
N LEU A 135 2.29 -1.17 2.21
CA LEU A 135 2.73 -2.03 3.32
C LEU A 135 4.01 -2.78 2.97
N GLY A 136 4.14 -3.27 1.73
CA GLY A 136 5.34 -3.89 1.21
C GLY A 136 6.58 -2.98 1.34
N ILE A 137 6.44 -1.73 0.91
CA ILE A 137 7.49 -0.69 1.02
C ILE A 137 7.81 -0.41 2.50
N VAL A 138 6.78 -0.20 3.34
CA VAL A 138 6.96 0.09 4.77
C VAL A 138 7.70 -1.04 5.47
N PHE A 139 7.30 -2.29 5.23
CA PHE A 139 7.95 -3.47 5.80
C PHE A 139 9.38 -3.65 5.29
N ASN A 140 9.66 -3.31 4.03
CA ASN A 140 11.03 -3.32 3.51
C ASN A 140 11.93 -2.31 4.25
N VAL A 141 11.45 -1.07 4.41
CA VAL A 141 12.16 -0.04 5.18
C VAL A 141 12.31 -0.46 6.64
N PHE A 142 11.25 -0.99 7.24
CA PHE A 142 11.29 -1.51 8.61
C PHE A 142 12.33 -2.62 8.77
N GLY A 143 12.42 -3.56 7.84
CA GLY A 143 13.42 -4.63 7.86
C GLY A 143 14.86 -4.10 7.84
N LYS A 144 15.12 -3.00 7.13
CA LYS A 144 16.44 -2.34 7.12
C LYS A 144 16.79 -1.69 8.46
N ILE A 145 15.80 -1.13 9.15
CA ILE A 145 15.98 -0.46 10.46
C ILE A 145 16.05 -1.52 11.59
N ASN A 146 15.27 -2.59 11.47
CA ASN A 146 15.16 -3.67 12.45
C ASN A 146 16.21 -4.77 12.25
N TYR A 147 17.38 -4.45 11.68
CA TYR A 147 18.45 -5.42 11.38
C TYR A 147 18.93 -6.20 12.62
N ASN A 148 18.83 -5.61 13.81
CA ASN A 148 19.20 -6.25 15.09
C ASN A 148 18.01 -6.91 15.82
N HIS A 149 16.86 -7.08 15.18
CA HIS A 149 15.64 -7.69 15.75
C HIS A 149 15.10 -7.03 17.04
N PHE A 150 15.51 -5.80 17.35
CA PHE A 150 15.12 -5.10 18.56
C PHE A 150 13.63 -4.70 18.58
N LEU A 151 13.04 -4.41 17.42
CA LEU A 151 11.64 -3.96 17.30
C LEU A 151 10.67 -5.12 17.02
N ALA A 152 11.11 -6.14 16.29
CA ALA A 152 10.32 -7.35 16.05
C ALA A 152 11.24 -8.56 15.78
N LYS A 153 10.94 -9.69 16.42
CA LYS A 153 11.62 -10.96 16.16
C LYS A 153 11.25 -11.48 14.78
N LYS A 154 12.21 -12.09 14.09
CA LYS A 154 12.00 -12.71 12.77
C LYS A 154 10.91 -13.78 12.83
N GLU A 155 10.84 -14.57 13.91
CA GLU A 155 9.79 -15.57 14.08
C GLU A 155 8.39 -14.95 14.14
N THR A 156 8.23 -13.74 14.68
CA THR A 156 6.93 -13.06 14.75
C THR A 156 6.46 -12.60 13.36
N LEU A 157 7.38 -12.18 12.50
CA LEU A 157 7.08 -11.80 11.12
C LEU A 157 6.80 -13.04 10.25
N ASP A 158 7.59 -14.10 10.42
CA ASP A 158 7.46 -15.33 9.62
C ASP A 158 6.20 -16.14 9.99
N LYS A 159 5.75 -16.06 11.25
CA LYS A 159 4.48 -16.68 11.70
C LYS A 159 3.24 -15.90 11.25
N SER A 160 3.38 -14.68 10.74
CA SER A 160 2.25 -13.91 10.26
C SER A 160 1.69 -14.49 8.96
N ILE A 161 0.37 -14.63 8.93
CA ILE A 161 -0.38 -15.08 7.77
C ILE A 161 -0.34 -14.02 6.65
N PHE A 162 -0.43 -12.73 6.99
CA PHE A 162 -0.53 -11.66 6.00
C PHE A 162 0.83 -11.11 5.53
N TYR A 163 1.86 -11.14 6.37
CA TYR A 163 3.16 -10.53 6.07
C TYR A 163 3.77 -11.07 4.77
N ASN A 164 3.88 -12.39 4.64
CA ASN A 164 4.49 -13.04 3.49
C ASN A 164 3.72 -12.82 2.17
N PRO A 165 2.39 -12.98 2.11
CA PRO A 165 1.59 -12.61 0.95
C PRO A 165 1.77 -11.14 0.55
N ILE A 166 1.77 -10.21 1.52
CA ILE A 166 1.96 -8.78 1.24
C ILE A 166 3.32 -8.53 0.59
N GLN A 167 4.41 -9.10 1.12
CA GLN A 167 5.74 -8.95 0.54
C GLN A 167 5.82 -9.52 -0.88
N LYS A 168 5.27 -10.73 -1.11
CA LYS A 168 5.26 -11.36 -2.44
C LYS A 168 4.47 -10.54 -3.46
N THR A 169 3.26 -10.10 -3.10
CA THR A 169 2.42 -9.29 -3.98
C THR A 169 3.05 -7.93 -4.26
N ALA A 170 3.64 -7.28 -3.26
CA ALA A 170 4.35 -6.01 -3.46
C ALA A 170 5.58 -6.18 -4.37
N GLY A 171 6.36 -7.25 -4.19
CA GLY A 171 7.50 -7.59 -5.05
C GLY A 171 7.06 -7.82 -6.50
N PHE A 172 6.00 -8.57 -6.71
CA PHE A 172 5.43 -8.79 -8.05
C PHE A 172 4.95 -7.49 -8.71
N LEU A 173 4.23 -6.64 -7.98
CA LEU A 173 3.71 -5.36 -8.50
C LEU A 173 4.81 -4.33 -8.77
N PHE A 174 5.93 -4.42 -8.05
CA PHE A 174 7.04 -3.50 -8.22
C PHE A 174 8.38 -4.24 -8.00
N PRO A 175 8.90 -4.93 -9.03
CA PRO A 175 10.07 -5.82 -8.94
C PRO A 175 11.34 -5.16 -8.41
N SER A 176 11.44 -3.82 -8.51
CA SER A 176 12.53 -3.07 -7.88
C SER A 176 12.55 -3.19 -6.34
N ILE A 177 11.41 -3.50 -5.69
CA ILE A 177 11.35 -3.90 -4.26
C ILE A 177 11.92 -5.31 -4.05
N GLU A 178 11.71 -6.25 -4.99
CA GLU A 178 12.18 -7.63 -4.87
C GLU A 178 13.72 -7.71 -4.88
N LYS A 179 14.38 -6.95 -5.76
CA LYS A 179 15.85 -6.80 -5.77
C LYS A 179 16.40 -6.26 -4.44
N TRP A 180 15.59 -5.54 -3.66
CA TRP A 180 15.99 -5.04 -2.35
C TRP A 180 15.77 -6.07 -1.24
N TYR A 181 14.80 -6.96 -1.39
CA TYR A 181 14.46 -8.01 -0.42
C TYR A 181 15.46 -9.18 -0.41
N ASP A 182 15.95 -9.62 -1.57
CA ASP A 182 16.92 -10.72 -1.67
C ASP A 182 18.24 -10.41 -0.93
N ASN A 183 18.59 -9.13 -0.79
CA ASN A 183 19.75 -8.69 -0.02
C ASN A 183 19.57 -8.81 1.50
N ILE A 184 18.33 -8.82 2.01
CA ILE A 184 18.02 -8.98 3.45
C ILE A 184 17.95 -10.46 3.82
N LYS A 185 17.51 -11.33 2.89
CA LYS A 185 17.35 -12.77 3.16
C LYS A 185 18.68 -13.55 3.09
N LYS A 186 19.69 -13.03 2.38
CA LYS A 186 21.01 -13.65 2.22
C LYS A 186 22.01 -13.29 3.33
N LYS A 187 21.63 -12.49 4.31
CA LYS A 187 22.47 -12.03 5.42
C LYS A 187 21.86 -12.45 6.75
#